data_AF-A0A0A5GJM4-F1
#
_entry.id   AF-A0A0A5GJM4-F1
#
_cell.length_a   1.000
_cell.length_b   1.000
_cell.length_c   1.000
_cell.angle_alpha   90.00
_cell.angle_beta   90.00
_cell.angle_gamma   90.00
#
_symmetry.space_group_name_H-M   'P 1'
#
loop_
_entity.id
_entity.type
_entity.pdbx_description
1 polymer ?
#
loop_
_entity_poly.entity_id
_entity_poly.type
_entity_poly.pdbx_seq_one_letter_code
_entity_poly.pdbx_strand_id
1 'polypeptide(L)' 'MNEDDRTVIVPKPTATLTLTTCYPFTFVGAAPERYVLVAELKGEKKSL' A
#
# COMPACT_ATOMS: atom_id res chain seq x y z
N MET A 1 -0.04 3.70 -10.30
CA MET A 1 1.41 3.40 -10.19
C MET A 1 1.71 2.17 -11.01
N ASN A 2 2.78 2.19 -11.80
CA ASN A 2 3.21 1.04 -12.60
C ASN A 2 3.53 -0.15 -11.66
N GLU A 3 3.43 -1.38 -12.17
CA GLU A 3 3.59 -2.59 -11.37
C GLU A 3 4.96 -2.71 -10.67
N ASP A 4 6.00 -2.14 -11.27
CA ASP A 4 7.38 -2.13 -10.78
C ASP A 4 7.73 -0.91 -9.91
N ASP A 5 6.76 -0.02 -9.63
CA ASP A 5 7.02 1.20 -8.89
C ASP A 5 7.24 0.93 -7.39
N ARG A 6 8.51 0.91 -6.99
CA ARG A 6 8.94 0.67 -5.59
C ARG A 6 9.00 1.94 -4.75
N THR A 7 8.65 3.11 -5.28
CA THR A 7 8.79 4.38 -4.55
C THR A 7 7.82 4.51 -3.36
N VAL A 8 6.85 3.61 -3.25
CA VAL A 8 5.94 3.50 -2.09
C VAL A 8 6.47 2.64 -0.95
N ILE A 9 7.41 1.73 -1.23
CA ILE A 9 8.03 0.86 -0.21
C ILE A 9 9.34 1.51 0.24
N VAL A 10 9.23 2.67 0.87
CA VAL A 10 10.37 3.41 1.41
C VAL A 10 10.16 3.65 2.90
N PRO A 11 11.22 3.69 3.72
CA PRO A 11 11.11 4.09 5.12
C PRO A 11 10.36 5.43 5.26
N LYS A 12 9.41 5.49 6.18
CA LYS A 12 8.65 6.70 6.50
C LYS A 12 9.02 7.16 7.92
N PRO A 13 9.13 8.48 8.17
CA PRO A 13 9.48 9.01 9.49
C PRO A 13 8.40 8.80 10.55
N THR A 14 7.17 8.47 10.13
CA THR A 14 6.02 8.20 10.99
C THR A 14 5.50 6.79 10.77
N ALA A 15 4.85 6.21 11.79
CA ALA A 15 4.18 4.92 11.69
C ALA A 15 3.10 4.97 10.59
N THR A 16 3.43 4.41 9.44
CA THR A 16 2.66 4.52 8.20
C THR A 16 2.31 3.13 7.69
N LEU A 17 1.03 2.90 7.40
CA LEU A 17 0.55 1.71 6.71
C LEU A 17 0.43 2.02 5.21
N THR A 18 1.10 1.24 4.38
CA THR A 18 0.94 1.28 2.91
C THR A 18 0.33 -0.03 2.44
N LEU A 19 -0.87 0.03 1.87
CA LEU A 19 -1.56 -1.12 1.29
C LEU A 19 -1.56 -0.98 -0.24
N THR A 20 -1.08 -2.01 -0.93
CA THR A 20 -1.04 -2.05 -2.41
C THR A 20 -1.81 -3.25 -2.95
N THR A 21 -2.56 -3.04 -4.03
CA THR A 21 -3.31 -4.11 -4.73
C THR A 21 -3.35 -3.86 -6.24
N CYS A 22 -3.63 -4.90 -7.02
CA CYS A 22 -3.76 -4.81 -8.48
C CYS A 22 -5.01 -4.02 -8.89
N TYR A 23 -4.89 -3.20 -9.94
CA TYR A 23 -5.99 -2.48 -10.57
C TYR A 23 -5.89 -2.58 -12.11
N PRO A 24 -7.01 -2.69 -12.84
CA PRO A 24 -8.38 -2.83 -12.34
C PRO A 24 -8.60 -4.17 -11.62
N PHE A 25 -9.50 -4.19 -10.63
CA PHE A 25 -9.69 -5.34 -9.72
C PHE A 25 -10.12 -6.63 -10.43
N THR A 26 -10.63 -6.52 -11.65
CA THR A 26 -11.07 -7.63 -12.50
C THR A 26 -9.95 -8.18 -13.38
N PHE A 27 -8.76 -7.59 -13.36
CA PHE A 27 -7.63 -8.04 -14.18
C PHE A 27 -6.95 -9.26 -13.57
N VAL A 28 -6.86 -10.33 -14.35
CA VAL A 28 -6.15 -11.56 -13.98
C VAL A 28 -4.78 -11.55 -14.67
N GLY A 29 -3.71 -11.40 -13.89
CA GLY A 29 -2.33 -11.35 -14.37
C GLY A 29 -1.53 -10.21 -13.76
N ALA A 30 -0.43 -9.84 -14.42
CA ALA A 30 0.40 -8.68 -14.11
C ALA A 30 -0.37 -7.39 -14.42
N ALA A 31 -1.17 -6.94 -13.44
CA ALA A 31 -2.03 -5.78 -13.63
C ALA A 31 -1.16 -4.52 -13.81
N PRO A 32 -1.42 -3.71 -14.86
CA PRO A 32 -0.55 -2.59 -15.23
C PRO A 32 -0.54 -1.48 -14.19
N GLU A 33 -1.57 -1.42 -13.33
CA GLU A 33 -1.71 -0.42 -12.30
C GLU A 33 -1.80 -1.05 -10.90
N ARG A 34 -1.18 -0.38 -9.94
CA ARG A 34 -1.33 -0.63 -8.50
C ARG A 34 -2.21 0.46 -7.87
N TYR A 35 -3.22 0.04 -7.11
CA TYR A 35 -3.97 0.91 -6.23
C TYR A 35 -3.25 0.98 -4.87
N VAL A 36 -2.89 2.18 -4.44
CA VAL A 36 -2.06 2.42 -3.24
C VAL A 36 -2.82 3.26 -2.23
N LEU A 37 -2.99 2.71 -1.02
CA LEU A 37 -3.55 3.41 0.13
C LEU A 37 -2.44 3.69 1.15
N VAL A 38 -2.41 4.92 1.67
CA VAL A 38 -1.46 5.36 2.69
C VAL A 38 -2.23 5.87 3.91
N ALA A 39 -1.93 5.33 5.08
CA ALA A 39 -2.57 5.70 6.33
C ALA A 39 -1.54 5.96 7.44
N GLU A 40 -1.82 6.93 8.30
CA GLU A 40 -1.03 7.20 9.50
C GLU A 40 -1.64 6.50 10.72
N LEU A 41 -0.78 5.97 11.59
CA LEU A 41 -1.21 5.44 12.88
C LEU A 41 -1.77 6.56 13.76
N LYS A 42 -3.04 6.44 14.16
CA LYS A 42 -3.70 7.38 15.11
C LYS A 42 -3.71 6.89 16.56
N GLY A 43 -3.50 5.61 16.80
CA GLY A 43 -3.46 5.01 18.14
C GLY A 43 -3.37 3.49 18.09
N GLU A 44 -2.87 2.89 19.17
CA GLU A 44 -2.71 1.44 19.29
C GLU A 44 -3.64 0.91 20.39
N LYS A 45 -4.32 -0.20 20.12
CA LYS A 45 -5.05 -0.94 21.15
C LYS A 45 -4.21 -2.14 21.55
N LYS A 46 -3.61 -2.10 22.74
CA LYS A 46 -2.95 -3.30 23.31
C LYS A 46 -4.02 -4.36 23.56
N SER A 47 -3.93 -5.48 22.84
CA SER A 47 -4.62 -6.70 23.23
C SER A 47 -3.80 -7.32 24.35
N LEU A 48 -4.33 -7.30 25.58
CA LEU A 48 -3.81 -8.09 26.69
C LEU A 48 -4.22 -9.55 26.51
#